data_AF-A0A418VHJ2-F1
#
_entry.id   AF-A0A418VHJ2-F1
#
_cell.length_a   1.000
_cell.length_b   1.000
_cell.length_c   1.000
_cell.angle_alpha   90.00
_cell.angle_beta   90.00
_cell.angle_gamma   90.00
#
_symmetry.space_group_name_H-M   'P 1'
#
loop_
_entity.id
_entity.type
_entity.pdbx_description
1 polymer ?
#
loop_
_entity_poly.entity_id
_entity_poly.type
_entity_poly.pdbx_seq_one_letter_code
_entity_poly.pdbx_strand_id
1 'polypeptide(L)' 'MLWLGVLMVIGGFLTQRWVGKRQFERRNSSGLQEFKSYDAAVGTQAAEKLLLIMARIAIFIGAIVIGSVLLVNRM' A
#
# COMPACT_ATOMS: atom_id res chain seq x y z
N MET A 1 7.90 16.62 12.41
CA MET A 1 8.10 15.15 12.32
C MET A 1 6.79 14.37 12.38
N LEU A 2 5.87 14.70 13.30
CA LEU A 2 4.59 13.99 13.42
C LEU A 2 3.75 13.98 12.11
N TRP A 3 3.66 15.13 11.43
CA TRP A 3 2.97 15.23 10.14
C TRP A 3 3.53 14.32 9.04
N LEU A 4 4.86 14.09 9.03
CA LEU A 4 5.48 13.15 8.07
C LEU A 4 5.06 11.71 8.35
N GLY A 5 5.01 11.31 9.64
CA GLY A 5 4.51 10.00 10.03
C GLY A 5 3.04 9.79 9.64
N VAL A 6 2.20 10.80 9.87
CA VAL A 6 0.78 10.78 9.47
C VAL A 6 0.63 10.66 7.95
N LEU A 7 1.39 11.45 7.18
CA LEU A 7 1.37 11.38 5.72
C LEU A 7 1.83 10.02 5.20
N MET A 8 2.86 9.41 5.80
CA MET A 8 3.32 8.06 5.43
C MET A 8 2.27 6.99 5.68
N VAL A 9 1.60 7.02 6.84
CA VAL A 9 0.53 6.08 7.17
C VAL A 9 -0.65 6.23 6.22
N ILE A 10 -1.15 7.46 6.04
CA ILE A 10 -2.28 7.73 5.15
C ILE A 10 -1.93 7.36 3.71
N GLY A 11 -0.77 7.78 3.22
CA GLY A 11 -0.30 7.48 1.87
C GLY A 11 -0.17 5.98 1.61
N GLY A 12 0.36 5.22 2.57
CA GLY A 12 0.46 3.77 2.46
C GLY A 12 -0.92 3.09 2.45
N PHE A 13 -1.86 3.52 3.30
CA PHE A 13 -3.23 3.00 3.29
C PHE A 13 -3.96 3.31 1.97
N LEU A 14 -3.84 4.53 1.47
CA LEU A 14 -4.41 4.93 0.18
C LEU A 14 -3.83 4.09 -0.97
N THR A 15 -2.52 3.84 -0.95
CA THR A 15 -1.85 3.01 -1.96
C THR A 15 -2.38 1.58 -1.91
N GLN A 16 -2.50 0.97 -0.72
CA GLN A 16 -3.09 -0.37 -0.58
C GLN A 16 -4.52 -0.43 -1.10
N ARG A 17 -5.36 0.56 -0.75
CA ARG A 17 -6.74 0.62 -1.19
C ARG A 17 -6.85 0.80 -2.69
N TRP A 18 -6.00 1.63 -3.28
CA TRP A 18 -5.97 1.88 -4.72
C TRP A 18 -5.54 0.63 -5.52
N VAL A 19 -4.48 -0.06 -5.07
CA VAL A 19 -4.06 -1.33 -5.69
C VAL A 19 -5.16 -2.39 -5.53
N GLY A 20 -5.75 -2.52 -4.34
CA GLY A 20 -6.85 -3.45 -4.10
C GLY A 20 -8.08 -3.18 -4.97
N LYS A 21 -8.43 -1.90 -5.16
CA LYS A 21 -9.52 -1.49 -6.07
C LYS A 21 -9.23 -1.90 -7.51
N ARG A 22 -8.02 -1.61 -8.02
CA ARG A 22 -7.60 -2.03 -9.37
C ARG A 22 -7.63 -3.55 -9.54
N GLN A 23 -7.17 -4.28 -8.52
CA GLN A 23 -7.19 -5.73 -8.50
C GLN A 23 -8.60 -6.31 -8.50
N PHE A 24 -9.56 -5.62 -7.90
CA PHE A 24 -10.97 -5.99 -7.89
C PHE A 24 -11.64 -5.67 -9.23
N GLU A 25 -11.39 -4.49 -9.79
CA GLU A 25 -11.94 -4.06 -11.09
C GLU A 25 -11.51 -4.96 -12.26
N ARG A 26 -10.36 -5.64 -12.15
CA ARG A 26 -9.92 -6.63 -13.15
C ARG A 26 -10.51 -8.03 -12.97
N ARG A 27 -11.35 -8.26 -11.96
CA ARG A 27 -11.97 -9.57 -11.75
C ARG A 27 -13.22 -9.73 -12.59
N ASN A 28 -13.41 -10.91 -13.15
CA ASN A 28 -14.65 -11.27 -13.84
C ASN A 28 -15.73 -11.78 -12.88
N SER A 29 -16.86 -12.21 -13.44
CA SER A 29 -18.00 -12.76 -12.68
C SER A 29 -17.64 -14.00 -11.84
N SER A 30 -16.60 -14.74 -12.20
CA SER A 30 -16.06 -15.87 -11.44
C SER A 30 -14.98 -15.47 -10.43
N GLY A 31 -14.66 -14.18 -10.30
CA GLY A 31 -13.67 -13.66 -9.36
C GLY A 31 -12.21 -13.82 -9.82
N LEU A 32 -11.97 -14.27 -11.05
CA LEU A 32 -10.63 -14.43 -11.62
C LEU A 32 -10.16 -13.11 -12.23
N GLN A 33 -8.89 -12.75 -11.99
CA GLN A 33 -8.29 -11.58 -12.63
C GLN A 33 -8.03 -11.85 -14.11
N GLU A 34 -8.57 -11.00 -14.97
CA GLU A 34 -8.36 -11.07 -16.41
C GLU A 34 -7.18 -10.21 -16.85
N PHE A 35 -6.32 -10.79 -17.67
CA PHE A 35 -5.18 -10.12 -18.28
C PHE A 35 -5.13 -10.43 -19.77
N LYS A 36 -4.70 -9.45 -20.58
CA LYS A 36 -4.63 -9.59 -22.04
C LYS A 36 -3.56 -10.57 -22.52
N SER A 37 -2.51 -10.76 -21.72
CA SER A 37 -1.41 -11.66 -22.01
C SER A 37 -0.76 -12.13 -20.71
N TYR A 38 -0.02 -13.25 -20.78
CA TYR A 38 0.73 -13.77 -19.64
C TYR A 38 1.77 -12.76 -19.13
N ASP A 39 2.52 -12.12 -20.02
CA ASP A 39 3.52 -11.12 -19.64
C ASP A 39 2.90 -9.90 -18.96
N ALA A 40 1.73 -9.47 -19.43
CA ALA A 40 0.99 -8.39 -18.77
C ALA A 40 0.55 -8.80 -17.36
N ALA A 41 0.13 -10.05 -17.16
CA ALA A 41 -0.23 -10.56 -15.84
C ALA A 41 0.98 -10.55 -14.88
N VAL A 42 2.11 -11.09 -15.31
CA VAL A 42 3.32 -11.17 -14.49
C VAL A 42 3.84 -9.77 -14.17
N GLY A 43 3.96 -8.89 -15.16
CA GLY A 43 4.48 -7.53 -14.97
C GLY A 43 3.61 -6.68 -14.06
N THR A 44 2.29 -6.70 -14.26
CA THR A 44 1.37 -5.92 -13.42
C THR A 44 1.29 -6.46 -12.00
N GLN A 45 1.21 -7.78 -11.81
CA GLN A 45 1.19 -8.37 -10.47
C GLN A 45 2.51 -8.14 -9.72
N ALA A 46 3.65 -8.24 -10.38
CA ALA A 46 4.95 -7.95 -9.78
C ALA A 46 5.03 -6.50 -9.30
N ALA A 47 4.64 -5.53 -10.16
CA ALA A 47 4.62 -4.12 -9.80
C ALA A 47 3.65 -3.83 -8.65
N GLU A 48 2.46 -4.42 -8.65
CA GLU A 48 1.48 -4.27 -7.57
C GLU A 48 1.99 -4.85 -6.25
N LYS A 49 2.65 -6.01 -6.29
CA LYS A 49 3.25 -6.61 -5.09
C LYS A 49 4.35 -5.73 -4.51
N LEU A 50 5.21 -5.16 -5.35
CA LEU A 50 6.24 -4.21 -4.93
C LEU A 50 5.62 -2.95 -4.32
N LEU A 51 4.61 -2.36 -4.95
CA LEU A 51 3.86 -1.22 -4.42
C LEU A 51 3.22 -1.52 -3.07
N LEU A 52 2.63 -2.70 -2.90
CA LEU A 52 2.03 -3.12 -1.63
C LEU A 52 3.09 -3.34 -0.54
N ILE A 53 4.26 -3.88 -0.88
CA ILE A 53 5.39 -4.01 0.06
C ILE A 53 5.85 -2.61 0.49
N MET A 54 6.09 -1.71 -0.45
CA MET A 54 6.47 -0.32 -0.14
C MET A 54 5.41 0.38 0.72
N ALA A 55 4.13 0.20 0.41
CA ALA A 55 3.04 0.77 1.19
C ALA A 55 3.01 0.24 2.64
N ARG A 56 3.24 -1.06 2.84
CA ARG A 56 3.33 -1.67 4.17
C ARG A 56 4.53 -1.15 4.96
N ILE A 57 5.69 -1.03 4.32
CA ILE A 57 6.90 -0.46 4.93
C ILE A 57 6.64 0.99 5.32
N ALA A 58 6.02 1.79 4.45
CA ALA A 58 5.68 3.19 4.73
C ALA A 58 4.72 3.32 5.93
N ILE A 59 3.69 2.48 6.01
CA ILE A 59 2.78 2.45 7.17
C ILE A 59 3.55 2.10 8.44
N PHE A 60 4.39 1.08 8.40
CA PHE A 60 5.16 0.63 9.56
C PHE A 60 6.12 1.71 10.07
N ILE A 61 6.91 2.32 9.18
CA ILE A 61 7.82 3.41 9.54
C ILE A 61 7.03 4.63 10.05
N GLY A 62 5.94 5.00 9.37
CA GLY A 62 5.09 6.12 9.79
C GLY A 62 4.49 5.91 11.19
N ALA A 63 4.06 4.69 11.51
CA ALA A 63 3.57 4.34 12.84
C ALA A 63 4.65 4.46 13.92
N ILE A 64 5.88 4.00 13.64
CA ILE A 64 7.03 4.16 14.55
C ILE A 64 7.32 5.64 14.80
N VAL A 65 7.33 6.47 13.75
CA VAL A 65 7.60 7.92 13.86
C VAL A 65 6.52 8.62 14.69
N ILE A 66 5.25 8.27 14.51
CA ILE A 66 4.17 8.84 15.32
C ILE A 66 4.34 8.42 16.78
N GLY A 67 4.57 7.13 17.03
CA GLY A 67 4.76 6.60 18.38
C GLY A 67 5.97 7.22 19.10
N SER A 68 7.09 7.37 18.41
CA SER A 68 8.31 7.97 18.99
C SER A 68 8.11 9.43 19.34
N VAL A 69 7.46 10.21 18.48
CA VAL A 69 7.17 11.63 18.78
C VAL A 69 6.21 11.77 19.96
N LEU A 70 5.20 10.90 20.05
CA LEU A 70 4.27 10.92 21.19
C LEU A 70 4.97 10.58 22.51
N LEU A 71 5.88 9.60 22.52
CA LEU A 71 6.65 9.22 23.70
C LEU A 71 7.58 10.35 24.16
N VAL A 72 8.30 10.98 23.22
CA VAL A 72 9.20 12.09 23.54
C VAL A 72 8.45 13.30 24.08
N ASN A 73 7.29 13.63 23.50
CA ASN A 73 6.50 14.78 23.94
C ASN A 73 5.78 14.56 25.29
N ARG A 74 5.82 13.33 25.84
CA ARG A 74 5.27 12.98 27.16
C ARG A 74 6.32 12.96 28.27
N MET A 75 7.61 13.06 27.94
CA MET A 75 8.73 13.21 28.88
C MET A 75 9.05 14.70 29.06
#